data_AF-A0A661LER7-F1
#
_entry.id   AF-A0A661LER7-F1
#
_cell.length_a   1.000
_cell.length_b   1.000
_cell.length_c   1.000
_cell.angle_alpha   90.00
_cell.angle_beta   90.00
_cell.angle_gamma   90.00
#
_symmetry.space_group_name_H-M   'P 1'
#
loop_
_entity.id
_entity.type
_entity.pdbx_description
1 polymer ?
#
loop_
_entity_poly.entity_id
_entity_poly.type
_entity_poly.pdbx_seq_one_letter_code
_entity_poly.pdbx_strand_id
1 'polypeptide(L)' 'MNYEKEITEAIKERLVSRRPAVIPDPDGAYRHASVLIPLTLEGGRCHVILTKRTDTVEHHKGQI' A
#
# COMPACT_ATOMS: atom_id res chain seq x y z
N MET A 1 -27.06 0.27 8.20
CA MET A 1 -25.71 0.83 8.43
C MET A 1 -24.84 0.47 7.26
N ASN A 2 -24.20 1.46 6.64
CA ASN A 2 -23.33 1.22 5.49
C ASN A 2 -21.93 0.91 6.02
N TYR A 3 -21.73 -0.34 6.45
CA TYR A 3 -20.50 -0.85 7.07
C TYR A 3 -19.24 -0.47 6.26
N GLU A 4 -19.34 -0.48 4.93
CA GLU A 4 -18.25 -0.11 4.03
C GLU A 4 -17.83 1.36 4.16
N LYS A 5 -18.79 2.25 4.35
CA LYS A 5 -18.52 3.67 4.58
C LYS A 5 -17.87 3.88 5.94
N GLU A 6 -18.39 3.23 6.98
CA GLU A 6 -17.87 3.34 8.34
C GLU A 6 -16.41 2.87 8.44
N ILE A 7 -16.09 1.71 7.86
CA ILE A 7 -14.72 1.19 7.86
C ILE A 7 -13.77 2.04 6.99
N THR A 8 -14.24 2.54 5.85
CA THR A 8 -13.44 3.41 4.97
C THR A 8 -13.04 4.70 5.69
N GLU A 9 -13.98 5.35 6.37
CA GLU A 9 -13.69 6.58 7.11
C GLU A 9 -12.75 6.31 8.30
N ALA A 10 -12.97 5.23 9.06
CA ALA A 10 -12.07 4.86 10.15
C ALA A 10 -10.63 4.60 9.67
N ILE A 11 -10.45 3.95 8.51
CA ILE A 11 -9.14 3.73 7.91
C ILE A 11 -8.49 5.07 7.53
N LYS A 12 -9.23 5.97 6.86
CA LYS A 12 -8.73 7.29 6.47
C LYS A 12 -8.26 8.09 7.67
N GLU A 13 -9.09 8.19 8.72
CA GLU A 13 -8.76 8.90 9.95
C GLU A 13 -7.45 8.39 10.56
N ARG A 14 -7.29 7.06 10.60
CA ARG A 14 -6.07 6.46 11.14
C ARG A 14 -4.84 6.73 10.28
N LEU A 15 -4.96 6.64 8.96
CA LEU A 15 -3.85 6.87 8.04
C LEU A 15 -3.41 8.35 8.00
N VAL A 16 -4.35 9.30 8.09
CA VAL A 16 -4.06 10.74 8.12
C VAL A 16 -3.19 11.11 9.32
N SER A 17 -3.39 10.47 10.47
CA SER A 17 -2.60 10.72 11.68
C SER A 17 -1.15 10.22 11.60
N ARG A 18 -0.80 9.41 10.59
CA ARG A 18 0.53 8.80 10.49
C ARG A 18 1.54 9.80 9.94
N ARG A 19 2.63 10.03 10.68
CA ARG A 19 3.80 10.74 10.15
C ARG A 19 4.71 9.76 9.40
N PRO A 20 5.08 10.03 8.13
CA PRO A 20 6.04 9.21 7.40
C PRO A 20 7.39 9.19 8.11
N ALA A 21 8.00 8.02 8.22
CA ALA A 21 9.40 7.91 8.61
C ALA A 21 10.25 8.23 7.37
N VAL A 22 11.00 9.32 7.43
CA VAL A 22 11.88 9.76 6.34
C VAL A 22 13.26 9.19 6.57
N ILE A 23 13.80 8.53 5.55
CA ILE A 23 15.20 8.09 5.53
C ILE A 23 16.02 9.25 4.94
N PRO A 24 17.05 9.76 5.63
CA PRO A 24 17.93 10.78 5.07
C PRO A 24 18.61 10.27 3.80
N ASP A 25 18.49 11.03 2.72
CA ASP A 25 19.12 10.76 1.43
C ASP A 25 20.05 11.94 1.08
N PRO A 26 21.22 12.03 1.74
CA PRO A 26 22.18 13.08 1.42
C PRO A 26 22.61 12.93 -0.04
N ASP A 27 22.60 14.06 -0.75
CA ASP A 27 23.01 14.17 -2.16
C ASP A 27 22.16 13.38 -3.17
N GLY A 28 20.98 12.87 -2.77
CA GLY A 28 20.08 12.13 -3.67
C GLY A 28 20.67 10.83 -4.19
N ALA A 29 21.51 10.17 -3.38
CA ALA A 29 22.25 8.98 -3.75
C ALA A 29 21.37 7.72 -3.87
N TYR A 30 20.14 7.75 -3.34
CA TYR A 30 19.26 6.60 -3.38
C TYR A 30 18.39 6.53 -4.63
N ARG A 31 18.17 5.28 -5.09
CA ARG A 31 17.14 4.99 -6.08
C ARG A 31 15.78 4.95 -5.39
N HIS A 32 14.94 5.94 -5.68
CA HIS A 32 13.59 6.04 -5.11
C HIS A 32 12.63 5.07 -5.81
N ALA A 33 11.80 4.41 -5.01
CA ALA A 33 10.71 3.57 -5.46
C ALA A 33 9.54 3.70 -4.49
N SER A 34 8.32 3.62 -5.03
CA SER A 34 7.08 3.69 -4.26
C SER A 34 6.19 2.52 -4.64
N VAL A 35 5.42 2.04 -3.66
CA VAL A 35 4.39 1.02 -3.87
C VAL A 35 3.04 1.57 -3.45
N LEU A 36 1.98 1.10 -4.13
CA LEU A 36 0.61 1.31 -3.69
C LEU A 36 0.20 0.13 -2.81
N ILE A 37 -0.42 0.42 -1.65
CA ILE A 37 -1.10 -0.59 -0.83
C ILE A 37 -2.61 -0.44 -1.06
N PRO A 38 -3.18 -1.11 -2.06
CA PRO A 38 -4.60 -1.01 -2.37
C PRO A 38 -5.45 -1.76 -1.34
N LEU A 39 -6.47 -1.07 -0.81
CA LEU A 39 -7.48 -1.65 0.06
C LEU A 39 -8.78 -1.80 -0.71
N THR A 40 -9.41 -2.97 -0.62
CA THR A 40 -10.73 -3.23 -1.21
C THR A 40 -11.69 -3.76 -0.16
N LEU A 41 -12.97 -3.42 -0.31
CA LEU A 41 -14.05 -3.92 0.53
C LEU A 41 -14.88 -4.89 -0.30
N GLU A 42 -14.91 -6.14 0.14
CA GLU A 42 -15.65 -7.20 -0.55
C GLU A 42 -16.23 -8.15 0.50
N GLY A 43 -17.50 -8.55 0.36
CA GLY A 43 -18.15 -9.47 1.28
C GLY A 43 -18.17 -8.99 2.75
N GLY A 44 -18.23 -7.67 2.97
CA GLY A 44 -18.20 -7.09 4.30
C GLY A 44 -16.85 -7.21 5.02
N ARG A 45 -15.75 -7.35 4.27
CA ARG A 45 -14.38 -7.41 4.82
C ARG A 45 -13.43 -6.53 4.01
N CYS A 46 -12.43 -5.99 4.70
CA CYS A 46 -11.34 -5.24 4.09
C CYS A 46 -10.18 -6.18 3.71
N HIS A 47 -9.69 -6.05 2.49
CA HIS A 47 -8.62 -6.87 1.94
C HIS A 47 -7.52 -5.98 1.34
N VAL A 48 -6.28 -6.49 1.34
CA VAL A 48 -5.16 -5.89 0.61
C VAL A 48 -5.04 -6.62 -0.73
N ILE A 49 -4.98 -5.89 -1.84
CA ILE A 49 -4.71 -6.50 -3.15
C ILE A 49 -3.20 -6.66 -3.32
N LEU A 50 -2.78 -7.88 -3.63
CA LEU A 50 -1.38 -8.22 -3.89
C LEU A 50 -1.20 -8.51 -5.38
N THR A 51 -0.04 -8.19 -5.92
CA THR A 51 0.32 -8.52 -7.29
C THR A 51 1.43 -9.56 -7.30
N LYS A 52 1.29 -10.62 -8.09
CA LYS A 52 2.40 -11.50 -8.42
C LYS A 52 3.15 -10.95 -9.63
N ARG A 53 4.45 -10.72 -9.48
CA ARG A 53 5.31 -10.30 -10.60
C ARG A 53 5.38 -11.41 -11.64
N THR A 54 5.38 -11.04 -12.93
CA THR A 54 5.56 -12.02 -14.01
C THR A 54 6.94 -12.67 -13.91
N ASP A 55 7.13 -13.82 -14.57
CA ASP A 55 8.45 -14.48 -14.59
C ASP A 55 9.40 -13.84 -15.61
N THR A 56 8.91 -12.85 -16.35
CA THR A 56 9.62 -12.17 -17.45
C THR A 56 10.32 -10.88 -17.02
N VAL A 57 10.00 -10.31 -15.85
CA VAL A 57 10.65 -9.08 -15.37
C VAL A 57 12.09 -9.33 -14.92
N GLU A 58 12.97 -8.34 -15.10
CA GLU A 58 14.41 -8.48 -14.80
C GLU A 58 14.70 -8.76 -13.32
N HIS A 59 13.92 -8.16 -12.41
CA HIS A 59 14.10 -8.30 -10.96
C HIS A 59 12.88 -8.92 -10.27
N HIS A 60 13.11 -9.68 -9.20
CA HIS A 60 12.08 -10.21 -8.29
C HIS A 60 10.98 -11.03 -8.99
N LYS A 61 11.37 -11.87 -9.95
CA LYS A 61 10.47 -12.75 -10.74
C LYS A 61 9.61 -13.62 -9.82
N GLY A 62 8.31 -13.69 -10.10
CA GLY A 62 7.37 -14.56 -9.38
C GLY A 62 7.07 -14.19 -7.92
N GLN A 63 7.64 -13.09 -7.40
CA GLN A 63 7.42 -12.65 -6.01
C GLN A 63 6.09 -11.90 -5.84
N ILE A 64 5.54 -12.00 -4.62
CA ILE A 64 4.48 -11.17 -4.06
C ILE A 64 5.13 -10.20 -3.07
#